data_AF-S6BM35-F1
#
_entry.id   AF-S6BM35-F1
#
_cell.length_a   1.000
_cell.length_b   1.000
_cell.length_c   1.000
_cell.angle_alpha   90.00
_cell.angle_beta   90.00
_cell.angle_gamma   90.00
#
_symmetry.space_group_name_H-M   'P 1'
#
loop_
_entity.id
_entity.type
_entity.pdbx_description
1 polymer ?
#
loop_
_entity_poly.entity_id
_entity_poly.type
_entity_poly.pdbx_seq_one_letter_code
_entity_poly.pdbx_strand_id
1 'polypeptide(L)'
;MADAVREFREAARCVMECWTALNLAVENNGGGDNSSGKKDELINLVIDFCLSKNDLYPYEVEDLLFERMQTMFCVDIEDESEVEVAALLARLHQSCKAGDIAYAHELRQNLTKCDNAQCKGRDNIQELSESEEDTESLDVSRIRQPKTELLEDGWTRVL
;
A
#
# COMPACT_ATOMS: atom_id res chain seq x y z
N MET A 1 0.67 -17.19 -23.31
CA MET A 1 -0.22 -16.80 -22.21
C MET A 1 0.11 -17.52 -20.90
N ALA A 2 0.59 -18.76 -20.89
CA ALA A 2 1.01 -19.44 -19.65
C ALA A 2 2.09 -18.66 -18.88
N ASP A 3 3.06 -18.05 -19.57
CA ASP A 3 4.08 -17.22 -18.93
C ASP A 3 3.49 -15.96 -18.30
N ALA A 4 2.58 -15.25 -18.97
CA ALA A 4 1.93 -14.05 -18.41
C ALA A 4 1.15 -14.36 -17.12
N VAL A 5 0.47 -15.50 -17.05
CA VAL A 5 -0.24 -15.95 -15.84
C VAL A 5 0.73 -16.28 -14.70
N ARG A 6 1.87 -16.91 -15.03
CA ARG A 6 2.93 -17.18 -14.03
C ARG A 6 3.51 -15.88 -13.49
N GLU A 7 3.87 -14.94 -14.36
CA GLU A 7 4.45 -13.66 -13.94
C GLU A 7 3.45 -12.81 -13.16
N PHE A 8 2.16 -12.84 -13.52
CA PHE A 8 1.10 -12.22 -12.73
C PHE A 8 1.03 -12.82 -11.32
N ARG A 9 0.99 -14.15 -11.19
CA ARG A 9 0.90 -14.83 -9.89
C ARG A 9 2.07 -14.48 -8.98
N GLU A 10 3.28 -14.47 -9.53
CA GLU A 10 4.49 -14.11 -8.79
C GLU A 10 4.49 -12.64 -8.36
N ALA A 11 4.14 -11.71 -9.26
CA ALA A 11 4.11 -10.29 -8.95
C ALA A 11 2.99 -9.93 -7.97
N ALA A 12 1.78 -10.49 -8.14
CA ALA A 12 0.65 -10.29 -7.24
C ALA A 12 0.95 -10.82 -5.82
N ARG A 13 1.63 -11.97 -5.72
CA ARG A 13 2.12 -12.48 -4.44
C ARG A 13 3.06 -11.49 -3.77
N CYS A 14 4.05 -10.94 -4.49
CA CYS A 14 4.95 -9.93 -3.92
C CYS A 14 4.19 -8.67 -3.46
N VAL A 15 3.21 -8.19 -4.22
CA VAL A 15 2.39 -7.02 -3.83
C VAL A 15 1.69 -7.28 -2.50
N MET A 16 1.01 -8.42 -2.37
CA MET A 16 0.30 -8.79 -1.15
C MET A 16 1.25 -9.05 0.02
N GLU A 17 2.43 -9.63 -0.21
CA GLU A 17 3.43 -9.85 0.82
C GLU A 17 4.05 -8.55 1.33
N CYS A 18 4.14 -7.51 0.49
CA CYS A 18 4.61 -6.19 0.88
C CYS A 18 3.50 -5.30 1.48
N TRP A 19 2.24 -5.71 1.41
CA TRP A 19 1.15 -4.93 1.98
C TRP A 19 1.26 -4.87 3.51
N THR A 20 1.52 -3.68 4.02
CA THR A 20 1.80 -3.41 5.44
C THR A 20 0.62 -3.80 6.33
N ALA A 21 -0.62 -3.49 5.95
CA ALA A 21 -1.80 -3.84 6.73
C ALA A 21 -1.90 -5.36 6.96
N LEU A 22 -1.66 -6.16 5.92
CA LEU A 22 -1.66 -7.62 6.01
C LEU A 22 -0.52 -8.16 6.88
N ASN A 23 0.68 -7.59 6.79
CA ASN A 23 1.80 -7.98 7.64
C ASN A 23 1.54 -7.66 9.11
N LEU A 24 1.08 -6.45 9.41
CA LEU A 24 0.73 -6.02 10.76
C LEU A 24 -0.40 -6.88 11.34
N ALA A 25 -1.40 -7.25 10.53
CA ALA A 25 -2.48 -8.15 10.93
C ALA A 25 -1.96 -9.54 11.36
N VAL A 26 -0.94 -10.06 10.67
CA VAL A 26 -0.30 -11.33 11.03
C VAL A 26 0.56 -11.18 12.28
N GLU A 27 1.34 -10.10 12.39
CA GLU A 27 2.21 -9.80 13.53
C GLU A 27 1.41 -9.61 14.83
N ASN A 28 0.24 -8.95 14.76
CA ASN A 28 -0.66 -8.79 15.90
C ASN A 28 -1.52 -10.02 16.19
N ASN A 29 -1.28 -11.15 15.53
CA ASN A 29 -2.05 -12.38 15.69
C ASN A 29 -3.56 -12.18 15.41
N GLY A 30 -3.91 -11.25 14.52
CA GLY A 30 -5.31 -10.95 14.16
C GLY A 30 -6.04 -12.16 13.56
N GLY A 31 -5.29 -13.10 12.98
CA GLY A 31 -5.79 -14.37 12.46
C GLY A 31 -5.83 -15.54 13.45
N GLY A 32 -5.42 -15.36 14.70
CA GLY A 32 -5.18 -16.45 15.66
C GLY A 32 -3.89 -17.24 15.35
N ASP A 33 -3.70 -18.41 15.98
CA ASP A 33 -2.45 -19.20 15.92
C ASP A 33 -1.99 -19.61 14.50
N ASN A 34 -2.87 -19.51 13.51
CA ASN A 34 -2.58 -19.78 12.10
C ASN A 34 -2.68 -18.53 11.21
N SER A 35 -2.37 -17.35 11.74
CA SER A 35 -2.40 -16.08 11.00
C SER A 35 -1.51 -16.11 9.74
N SER A 36 -0.34 -16.74 9.81
CA SER A 36 0.55 -16.94 8.65
C SER A 36 -0.11 -17.80 7.55
N GLY A 37 -0.75 -18.91 7.91
CA GLY A 37 -1.47 -19.75 6.96
C GLY A 37 -2.65 -19.02 6.29
N LYS A 38 -3.37 -18.19 7.06
CA LYS A 38 -4.44 -17.33 6.53
C LYS A 38 -3.92 -16.26 5.57
N LYS A 39 -2.69 -15.74 5.78
CA LYS A 39 -2.06 -14.81 4.84
C LYS A 39 -1.88 -15.48 3.49
N ASP A 40 -1.31 -16.68 3.44
CA ASP A 40 -1.17 -17.44 2.20
C ASP A 40 -2.53 -17.79 1.57
N GLU A 41 -3.54 -18.10 2.39
CA GLU A 41 -4.91 -18.34 1.92
C GLU A 41 -5.48 -17.10 1.22
N LEU A 42 -5.37 -15.92 1.84
CA LEU A 42 -5.82 -14.65 1.26
C LEU A 42 -5.08 -14.32 -0.05
N ILE A 43 -3.77 -14.48 -0.07
CA ILE A 43 -2.95 -14.25 -1.27
C ILE A 43 -3.43 -15.12 -2.42
N ASN A 44 -3.59 -16.41 -2.19
CA ASN A 44 -4.04 -17.33 -3.24
C ASN A 44 -5.46 -17.02 -3.71
N LEU A 45 -6.36 -16.68 -2.78
CA LEU A 45 -7.74 -16.30 -3.09
C LEU A 45 -7.80 -15.08 -4.00
N VAL A 46 -7.06 -14.02 -3.67
CA VAL A 46 -7.02 -12.78 -4.48
C VAL A 46 -6.42 -13.05 -5.85
N ILE A 47 -5.33 -13.82 -5.94
CA ILE A 47 -4.71 -14.18 -7.22
C ILE A 47 -5.70 -14.97 -8.09
N ASP A 48 -6.36 -15.98 -7.53
CA ASP A 48 -7.31 -16.81 -8.27
C ASP A 48 -8.56 -16.01 -8.68
N PHE A 49 -9.02 -15.07 -7.84
CA PHE A 49 -10.08 -14.13 -8.19
C PHE A 49 -9.69 -13.28 -9.40
N CYS A 50 -8.51 -12.65 -9.37
CA CYS A 50 -8.01 -11.85 -10.47
C CYS A 50 -7.91 -12.64 -11.78
N LEU A 51 -7.37 -13.87 -11.72
CA LEU A 51 -7.22 -14.74 -12.88
C LEU A 51 -8.54 -15.32 -13.42
N SER A 52 -9.57 -15.40 -12.57
CA SER A 52 -10.90 -15.87 -12.99
C SER A 52 -11.66 -14.83 -13.81
N LYS A 53 -11.29 -13.55 -13.69
CA LYS A 53 -11.96 -12.42 -14.33
C LYS A 53 -11.28 -12.07 -15.65
N ASN A 54 -12.06 -11.85 -16.70
CA ASN A 54 -11.51 -11.37 -17.96
C ASN A 54 -11.12 -9.89 -17.87
N ASP A 55 -11.99 -9.08 -17.27
CA ASP A 55 -11.79 -7.65 -17.03
C ASP A 55 -11.89 -7.43 -15.53
N LEU A 56 -10.77 -7.02 -14.95
CA LEU A 56 -10.62 -6.84 -13.51
C LEU A 56 -10.72 -5.36 -13.20
N TYR A 57 -11.73 -4.99 -12.40
CA TYR A 57 -11.88 -3.63 -11.92
C TYR A 57 -11.29 -3.48 -10.51
N PRO A 58 -10.63 -2.33 -10.21
CA PRO A 58 -10.03 -2.10 -8.89
C PRO A 58 -11.01 -2.25 -7.73
N TYR A 59 -12.22 -1.67 -7.83
CA TYR A 59 -13.21 -1.71 -6.76
C TYR A 59 -13.63 -3.13 -6.36
N GLU A 60 -13.62 -4.09 -7.31
CA GLU A 60 -13.96 -5.49 -6.99
C GLU A 60 -12.88 -6.16 -6.14
N VAL A 61 -11.62 -5.78 -6.37
CA VAL A 61 -10.47 -6.30 -5.60
C VAL A 61 -10.40 -5.59 -4.25
N GLU A 62 -10.69 -4.29 -4.21
CA GLU A 62 -10.78 -3.49 -2.99
C GLU A 62 -11.82 -4.07 -2.02
N ASP A 63 -13.07 -4.26 -2.46
CA ASP A 63 -14.14 -4.85 -1.66
C ASP A 63 -13.73 -6.22 -1.11
N LEU A 64 -13.08 -7.04 -1.94
CA LEU A 64 -12.59 -8.36 -1.55
C LEU A 64 -11.49 -8.26 -0.47
N LEU A 65 -10.53 -7.34 -0.63
CA LEU A 65 -9.45 -7.14 0.34
C LEU A 65 -10.01 -6.65 1.68
N PHE A 66 -10.91 -5.67 1.65
CA PHE A 66 -11.55 -5.10 2.82
C PHE A 66 -12.39 -6.14 3.59
N GLU A 67 -13.24 -6.90 2.89
CA GLU A 67 -14.04 -7.97 3.50
C GLU A 67 -13.16 -9.03 4.16
N ARG A 68 -12.09 -9.44 3.48
CA ARG A 68 -11.21 -10.52 3.95
C ARG A 68 -10.34 -10.08 5.11
N MET A 69 -9.86 -8.84 5.12
CA MET A 69 -9.09 -8.30 6.25
C MET A 69 -9.94 -8.25 7.53
N GLN A 70 -11.20 -7.82 7.43
CA GLN A 70 -12.12 -7.87 8.57
C GLN A 70 -12.47 -9.32 8.98
N THR A 71 -12.82 -10.18 8.02
CA THR A 71 -13.34 -11.51 8.35
C THR A 71 -12.24 -12.48 8.80
N MET A 72 -11.06 -12.45 8.17
CA MET A 72 -9.98 -13.39 8.47
C MET A 72 -9.07 -12.92 9.61
N PHE A 73 -8.87 -11.60 9.72
CA PHE A 73 -7.90 -10.98 10.63
C PHE A 73 -8.50 -10.00 11.64
N CYS A 74 -9.80 -9.69 11.57
CA CYS A 74 -10.45 -8.70 12.44
C CYS A 74 -9.77 -7.32 12.38
N VAL A 75 -9.27 -6.95 11.20
CA VAL A 75 -8.61 -5.67 10.95
C VAL A 75 -9.51 -4.81 10.09
N ASP A 76 -9.82 -3.62 10.59
CA ASP A 76 -10.41 -2.53 9.83
C ASP A 76 -9.27 -1.71 9.21
N ILE A 77 -9.35 -1.46 7.91
CA ILE A 77 -8.36 -0.67 7.18
C ILE A 77 -8.92 0.76 7.12
N GLU A 78 -8.14 1.73 7.61
CA GLU A 78 -8.56 3.14 7.68
C GLU A 78 -7.70 4.04 6.78
N ASP A 79 -6.58 3.52 6.28
CA ASP A 79 -5.58 4.22 5.49
C ASP A 79 -5.78 4.10 3.97
N GLU A 80 -6.89 3.49 3.53
CA GLU A 80 -7.24 3.29 2.12
C GLU A 80 -6.17 2.50 1.32
N SER A 81 -5.27 1.77 1.98
CA SER A 81 -4.23 0.99 1.31
C SER A 81 -4.77 -0.18 0.51
N GLU A 82 -5.97 -0.69 0.82
CA GLU A 82 -6.69 -1.66 0.01
C GLU A 82 -6.98 -1.11 -1.39
N VAL A 83 -7.25 0.20 -1.52
CA VAL A 83 -7.54 0.86 -2.80
C VAL A 83 -6.28 0.89 -3.66
N GLU A 84 -5.14 1.26 -3.06
CA GLU A 84 -3.86 1.30 -3.75
C GLU A 84 -3.42 -0.10 -4.22
N VAL A 85 -3.51 -1.09 -3.33
CA VAL A 85 -3.18 -2.49 -3.63
C VAL A 85 -4.09 -3.04 -4.72
N ALA A 86 -5.40 -2.76 -4.65
CA ALA A 86 -6.35 -3.17 -5.66
C ALA A 86 -6.05 -2.54 -7.04
N ALA A 87 -5.72 -1.25 -7.07
CA ALA A 87 -5.34 -0.56 -8.31
C ALA A 87 -4.05 -1.15 -8.92
N LEU A 88 -3.05 -1.46 -8.09
CA LEU A 88 -1.82 -2.12 -8.52
C LEU A 88 -2.08 -3.50 -9.13
N LEU A 89 -2.91 -4.32 -8.47
CA LEU A 89 -3.28 -5.66 -8.96
C LEU A 89 -4.08 -5.58 -10.27
N ALA A 90 -5.01 -4.63 -10.38
CA ALA A 90 -5.78 -4.41 -11.60
C ALA A 90 -4.89 -3.98 -12.78
N ARG A 91 -3.94 -3.05 -12.54
CA ARG A 91 -2.98 -2.61 -13.55
C ARG A 91 -2.06 -3.74 -13.98
N LEU A 92 -1.57 -4.54 -13.04
CA LEU A 92 -0.77 -5.73 -13.30
C LEU A 92 -1.53 -6.76 -14.15
N HIS A 93 -2.81 -6.99 -13.85
CA HIS A 93 -3.64 -7.89 -14.64
C HIS A 93 -3.80 -7.40 -16.09
N GLN A 94 -4.06 -6.10 -16.27
CA GLN A 94 -4.19 -5.48 -17.59
C GLN A 94 -2.88 -5.52 -18.38
N SER A 95 -1.73 -5.24 -17.76
CA SER A 95 -0.43 -5.29 -18.44
C SER A 95 -0.09 -6.72 -18.88
N CYS A 96 -0.31 -7.71 -18.01
CA CYS A 96 -0.11 -9.12 -18.35
C CYS A 96 -1.04 -9.58 -19.48
N LYS A 97 -2.29 -9.09 -19.52
CA LYS A 97 -3.24 -9.36 -20.61
C LYS A 97 -2.80 -8.70 -21.93
N ALA A 98 -2.20 -7.51 -21.88
CA ALA A 98 -1.62 -6.83 -23.03
C ALA A 98 -0.30 -7.45 -23.52
N GLY A 99 0.26 -8.41 -22.77
CA GLY A 99 1.56 -9.04 -23.07
C GLY A 99 2.76 -8.25 -22.57
N ASP A 100 2.54 -7.18 -21.79
CA ASP A 100 3.60 -6.40 -21.16
C ASP A 100 3.98 -7.02 -19.81
N ILE A 101 5.01 -7.86 -19.86
CA ILE A 101 5.60 -8.54 -18.71
C ILE A 101 6.64 -7.63 -18.00
N ALA A 102 7.12 -6.58 -18.66
CA ALA A 102 8.13 -5.69 -18.08
C ALA A 102 7.60 -5.01 -16.82
N TYR A 103 6.34 -4.60 -16.83
CA TYR A 103 5.68 -4.04 -15.64
C TYR A 103 5.66 -5.00 -14.45
N ALA A 104 5.37 -6.28 -14.68
CA ALA A 104 5.39 -7.30 -13.62
C ALA A 104 6.78 -7.48 -13.01
N HIS A 105 7.83 -7.48 -13.85
CA HIS A 105 9.22 -7.55 -13.38
C HIS A 105 9.65 -6.30 -12.63
N GLU A 106 9.31 -5.11 -13.12
CA GLU A 106 9.61 -3.84 -12.45
C GLU A 106 8.96 -3.78 -11.07
N LEU A 107 7.67 -4.13 -11.00
CA LEU A 107 6.93 -4.15 -9.74
C LEU A 107 7.59 -5.07 -8.72
N ARG A 108 7.96 -6.30 -9.13
CA ARG A 108 8.71 -7.23 -8.27
C ARG A 108 10.05 -6.66 -7.84
N GLN A 109 10.81 -6.03 -8.73
CA GLN A 109 12.12 -5.45 -8.39
C GLN A 109 11.98 -4.28 -7.40
N ASN A 110 10.94 -3.46 -7.52
CA ASN A 110 10.69 -2.37 -6.59
C ASN A 110 10.25 -2.90 -5.22
N LEU A 111 9.36 -3.89 -5.19
CA LEU A 111 8.88 -4.50 -3.95
C LEU A 111 9.95 -5.35 -3.25
N THR A 112 10.87 -5.98 -4.00
CA THR A 112 12.01 -6.72 -3.41
C THR A 112 13.01 -5.79 -2.70
N LYS A 113 13.07 -4.51 -3.08
CA LYS A 113 13.83 -3.50 -2.32
C LYS A 113 13.13 -3.11 -1.01
N CYS A 114 11.86 -3.44 -0.86
CA CYS A 114 11.04 -3.22 0.33
C CYS A 114 11.04 -4.45 1.26
N ASP A 115 12.06 -5.31 1.19
CA ASP A 115 12.27 -6.35 2.19
C ASP A 115 12.28 -5.69 3.58
N ASN A 116 11.28 -6.07 4.39
CA ASN A 116 10.91 -5.45 5.66
C ASN A 116 12.06 -5.46 6.69
N ALA A 117 13.17 -6.15 6.38
CA ALA A 117 14.43 -6.06 7.11
C ALA A 117 15.12 -4.67 7.05
N GLN A 118 14.83 -3.82 6.06
CA GLN A 118 15.48 -2.51 5.90
C GLN A 118 14.65 -1.30 6.36
N CYS A 119 13.42 -1.48 6.85
CA CYS A 119 12.64 -0.41 7.48
C CYS A 119 13.13 -0.09 8.91
N LYS A 120 14.46 -0.02 9.10
CA LYS A 120 15.05 0.82 10.14
C LYS A 120 15.41 2.15 9.50
N GLY A 121 14.43 3.05 9.46
CA GLY A 121 14.60 4.48 9.27
C GLY A 121 15.43 4.92 8.06
N ARG A 122 14.74 5.27 6.98
CA ARG A 122 15.23 6.35 6.12
C ARG A 122 14.08 7.13 5.53
N ASP A 123 13.72 8.17 6.28
CA ASP A 123 13.02 9.34 5.79
C ASP A 123 13.78 9.86 4.55
N ASN A 124 13.18 9.67 3.38
CA ASN A 124 13.65 10.23 2.12
C ASN A 124 12.39 10.45 1.28
N ILE A 125 11.62 11.47 1.66
CA ILE A 125 10.72 12.15 0.72
C ILE A 125 11.59 12.66 -0.42
N GLN A 126 11.52 11.97 -1.56
CA GLN A 126 11.94 12.52 -2.83
C GLN A 126 10.84 13.52 -3.23
N GLU A 127 11.02 14.75 -2.76
CA GLU A 127 10.31 15.94 -3.18
C GLU A 127 10.29 15.95 -4.72
N LEU A 128 9.12 15.68 -5.30
CA LEU A 128 8.87 15.87 -6.71
C LEU A 128 8.97 17.36 -6.96
N SER A 129 10.00 17.77 -7.70
CA SER A 129 10.17 19.15 -8.13
C SER A 129 9.06 19.52 -9.09
N GLU A 130 8.02 20.19 -8.60
CA GLU A 130 7.14 20.98 -9.44
C GLU A 130 7.85 22.32 -9.70
N SER A 131 8.36 22.46 -10.92
CA SER A 131 8.95 23.72 -11.39
C SER A 131 7.86 24.78 -11.53
N GLU A 132 8.15 25.92 -10.91
CA GLU A 132 7.35 27.13 -10.80
C GLU A 132 7.34 27.96 -12.10
N GLU A 133 6.28 28.74 -12.31
CA GLU A 133 6.20 30.09 -12.94
C GLU A 133 4.70 30.37 -13.24
N ASP A 134 4.05 31.48 -12.89
CA ASP A 134 4.48 32.83 -12.55
C ASP A 134 3.27 33.63 -11.95
N THR A 135 3.54 34.43 -10.91
CA THR A 135 2.99 35.76 -10.51
C THR A 135 1.45 35.91 -10.35
N GLU A 136 0.90 36.42 -9.24
CA GLU A 136 0.94 37.85 -8.87
C GLU A 136 0.88 38.13 -7.35
N SER A 137 1.68 39.13 -6.97
CA SER A 137 1.98 39.69 -5.65
C SER A 137 0.78 40.18 -4.83
N LEU A 138 0.69 39.83 -3.53
CA LEU A 138 0.12 40.71 -2.48
C LEU A 138 0.74 40.46 -1.08
N ASP A 139 1.41 41.51 -0.59
CA ASP A 139 1.64 41.98 0.78
C ASP A 139 2.34 41.10 1.84
N VAL A 140 3.64 41.39 2.02
CA VAL A 140 4.47 41.01 3.16
C VAL A 140 4.03 41.76 4.41
N SER A 141 3.57 41.06 5.44
CA SER A 141 3.68 41.51 6.84
C SER A 141 3.46 40.41 7.88
N ARG A 142 4.58 40.07 8.56
CA ARG A 142 4.68 39.57 9.95
C ARG A 142 4.63 38.06 10.18
N ILE A 143 5.84 37.49 10.13
CA ILE A 143 6.29 36.35 10.95
C ILE A 143 5.78 36.53 12.39
N ARG A 144 4.85 35.68 12.83
CA ARG A 144 4.51 35.51 14.25
C ARG A 144 5.13 34.19 14.71
N GLN A 145 6.10 34.29 15.61
CA GLN A 145 6.55 33.14 16.40
C GLN A 145 5.34 32.58 17.17
N PRO A 146 5.12 31.26 17.24
CA PRO A 146 4.27 30.70 18.28
C PRO A 146 5.01 30.87 19.62
N LYS A 147 4.49 31.76 20.46
CA LYS A 147 5.00 32.00 21.80
C LYS A 147 4.53 30.84 22.69
N THR A 148 5.34 29.80 22.81
CA THR A 148 5.10 28.72 23.77
C THR A 148 5.61 29.17 25.14
N GLU A 149 4.71 29.32 26.12
CA GLU A 149 5.10 29.48 27.52
C GLU A 149 5.16 28.09 28.19
N LEU A 150 6.32 27.77 28.77
CA LEU A 150 6.52 26.55 29.54
C LEU A 150 5.90 26.74 30.94
N LEU A 151 4.91 25.93 31.27
CA LEU A 151 4.35 25.86 32.62
C LEU A 151 5.28 25.00 33.51
N GLU A 152 5.40 25.38 34.78
CA GLU A 152 6.31 24.77 35.76
C GLU A 152 5.94 23.31 36.11
N ASP A 153 4.79 22.82 35.64
CA ASP A 153 4.29 21.45 35.82
C ASP A 153 4.39 20.58 34.54
N GLY A 154 5.18 20.96 33.54
CA GLY A 154 5.59 20.07 32.45
C GLY A 154 4.52 19.67 31.42
N TRP A 155 3.37 20.34 31.39
CA TRP A 155 2.35 20.14 30.36
C TRP A 155 2.20 21.38 29.46
N THR A 156 2.17 21.17 28.15
CA THR A 156 1.95 22.24 27.16
C THR A 156 0.48 22.25 26.74
N ARG A 157 -0.18 23.40 26.86
CA ARG A 157 -1.56 23.60 26.40
C ARG A 157 -1.52 24.37 25.08
N VAL A 158 -2.07 23.76 24.02
CA VAL A 158 -2.19 24.41 22.69
C VAL A 158 -3.35 25.41 22.75
N LEU A 159 -3.08 26.66 22.33
CA LEU A 159 -4.08 27.70 22.07
C LEU A 159 -4.45 27.72 20.59
#